data_AF-A0AAD7WIZ3-F1
#
_entry.id   AF-A0AAD7WIZ3-F1
#
_cell.length_a   1.000
_cell.length_b   1.000
_cell.length_c   1.000
_cell.angle_alpha   90.00
_cell.angle_beta   90.00
_cell.angle_gamma   90.00
#
_symmetry.space_group_name_H-M   'P 1'
#
loop_
_entity.id
_entity.type
_entity.pdbx_description
1 polymer ?
#
loop_
_entity_poly.entity_id
_entity_poly.type
_entity_poly.pdbx_seq_one_letter_code
_entity_poly.pdbx_strand_id
1 'polypeptide(L)'
;MWQEGELQSLTLEEPCTLRVAAARAWSVVNARDVTHFESVLELLETTYALLPRLVTPIKHMKIMFGLKTMIIMCMLQKNQGEVRTMTKIIHFFPNRLSMYHECEQLGEQYGEEYAQKLEERLFDYLQLLEGVLPSTTCIDRVLTQEHPLEEGQQLLLEVLGCSSRCVPAVLRRLLHYAETAPCTRSGLRPHALTGRGAQRPHTLTDPAHRQRRTAPPAEKAGGQACPHTVPIASFAFSMESKYLIQSNDKGVQDKRMHGNGIYHAGKKGSVNPAEMKTRKPRWNIRASDMARKTLNPIRAIVDGMNLSPNPDKPMIALSIGDPTVFQNLPTDDNVLQAMKDAIDSHQYNGYGPSVGYLHSRESVAKFYNCPEAPLEGKDVILTSGCSQAIELAISVLCNPGQNILVPCPGFSLYKTLAVSLGIEVKLYNLQPDKSWEIDLQHLESLIDEKTACLIVNNPSNPCGSVYSKEHLQRILTVASRQCIPILADEIYADMVSL
;
A
#
# COMPACT_ATOMS: atom_id res chain seq x y z
N MET A 1 -21.08 -30.17 -8.12
CA MET A 1 -20.68 -29.75 -9.48
C MET A 1 -21.34 -28.41 -9.76
N TRP A 2 -20.59 -27.35 -10.08
CA TRP A 2 -21.17 -26.14 -10.68
C TRP A 2 -21.58 -26.48 -12.12
N GLN A 3 -22.79 -26.11 -12.55
CA GLN A 3 -23.14 -26.12 -13.96
C GLN A 3 -22.89 -24.71 -14.54
N GLU A 4 -22.27 -24.63 -15.71
CA GLU A 4 -22.10 -23.37 -16.44
C GLU A 4 -23.47 -22.70 -16.66
N GLY A 5 -23.63 -21.46 -16.18
CA GLY A 5 -24.85 -20.66 -16.35
C GLY A 5 -25.67 -20.37 -15.09
N GLU A 6 -25.39 -20.99 -13.93
CA GLU A 6 -26.14 -20.74 -12.68
C GLU A 6 -25.96 -19.32 -12.10
N LEU A 7 -24.92 -18.58 -12.49
CA LEU A 7 -24.62 -17.25 -11.93
C LEU A 7 -25.23 -16.08 -12.72
N GLN A 8 -25.62 -16.31 -13.97
CA GLN A 8 -26.23 -15.28 -14.82
C GLN A 8 -27.68 -14.95 -14.40
N SER A 9 -28.25 -15.73 -13.48
CA SER A 9 -29.61 -15.55 -12.92
C SER A 9 -29.62 -14.99 -11.49
N LEU A 10 -28.47 -14.64 -10.91
CA LEU A 10 -28.41 -14.11 -9.54
C LEU A 10 -29.08 -12.73 -9.46
N THR A 11 -30.02 -12.58 -8.53
CA THR A 11 -30.73 -11.32 -8.28
C THR A 11 -30.78 -10.99 -6.80
N LEU A 12 -30.96 -9.70 -6.48
CA LEU A 12 -31.18 -9.24 -5.10
C LEU A 12 -32.55 -9.67 -4.54
N GLU A 13 -33.46 -10.11 -5.40
CA GLU A 13 -34.80 -10.59 -5.03
C GLU A 13 -34.78 -12.04 -4.50
N GLU A 14 -33.67 -12.76 -4.69
CA GLU A 14 -33.44 -14.09 -4.13
C GLU A 14 -32.20 -14.15 -3.21
N PRO A 15 -32.29 -13.57 -1.99
CA PRO A 15 -31.15 -13.48 -1.06
C PRO A 15 -30.57 -14.85 -0.64
N CYS A 16 -31.39 -15.91 -0.65
CA CYS A 16 -30.94 -17.26 -0.33
C CYS A 16 -29.94 -17.79 -1.36
N THR A 17 -30.21 -17.56 -2.65
CA THR A 17 -29.35 -18.02 -3.75
C THR A 17 -27.98 -17.33 -3.69
N LEU A 18 -27.96 -16.03 -3.40
CA LEU A 18 -26.73 -15.27 -3.18
C LEU A 18 -25.93 -15.76 -1.96
N ARG A 19 -26.60 -16.12 -0.87
CA ARG A 19 -25.94 -16.68 0.34
C ARG A 19 -25.36 -18.07 0.11
N VAL A 20 -26.07 -18.94 -0.61
CA VAL A 20 -25.56 -20.26 -1.00
C VAL A 20 -24.36 -20.11 -1.93
N ALA A 21 -24.41 -19.19 -2.90
CA ALA A 21 -23.30 -18.89 -3.79
C ALA A 21 -22.08 -18.34 -3.01
N ALA A 22 -22.29 -17.42 -2.07
CA ALA A 22 -21.26 -16.89 -1.18
C ALA A 22 -20.59 -17.99 -0.33
N ALA A 23 -21.38 -18.89 0.28
CA ALA A 23 -20.88 -20.01 1.06
C ALA A 23 -20.08 -21.00 0.21
N ARG A 24 -20.55 -21.30 -1.01
CA ARG A 24 -19.82 -22.13 -1.98
C ARG A 24 -18.51 -21.48 -2.40
N ALA A 25 -18.51 -20.17 -2.67
CA ALA A 25 -17.30 -19.44 -3.04
C ALA A 25 -16.25 -19.46 -1.93
N TRP A 26 -16.66 -19.26 -0.67
CA TRP A 26 -15.78 -19.42 0.48
C TRP A 26 -15.20 -20.84 0.55
N SER A 27 -16.03 -21.86 0.36
CA SER A 27 -15.59 -23.27 0.39
C SER A 27 -14.54 -23.56 -0.70
N VAL A 28 -14.73 -23.05 -1.92
CA VAL A 28 -13.77 -23.21 -3.03
C VAL A 28 -12.42 -22.60 -2.68
N VAL A 29 -12.43 -21.36 -2.18
CA VAL A 29 -11.20 -20.64 -1.85
C VAL A 29 -10.47 -21.34 -0.70
N ASN A 30 -11.19 -21.68 0.38
CA ASN A 30 -10.64 -22.34 1.55
C ASN A 30 -10.09 -23.75 1.22
N ALA A 31 -10.76 -24.52 0.36
CA ALA A 31 -10.32 -25.84 -0.07
C ALA A 31 -9.21 -25.81 -1.14
N ARG A 32 -8.80 -24.62 -1.63
CA ARG A 32 -7.86 -24.46 -2.75
C ARG A 32 -8.29 -25.27 -3.98
N ASP A 33 -9.59 -25.26 -4.26
CA ASP A 33 -10.17 -26.01 -5.38
C ASP A 33 -10.00 -25.25 -6.70
N VAL A 34 -8.83 -25.42 -7.30
CA VAL A 34 -8.38 -24.86 -8.59
C VAL A 34 -9.42 -25.03 -9.71
N THR A 35 -10.23 -26.10 -9.67
CA THR A 35 -11.19 -26.40 -10.73
C THR A 35 -12.40 -25.47 -10.71
N HIS A 36 -12.76 -24.94 -9.53
CA HIS A 36 -13.93 -24.09 -9.34
C HIS A 36 -13.57 -22.65 -8.97
N PHE A 37 -12.35 -22.17 -9.18
CA PHE A 37 -12.03 -20.77 -8.82
C PHE A 37 -12.62 -19.71 -9.75
N GLU A 38 -12.78 -20.01 -11.03
CA GLU A 38 -13.35 -19.06 -12.01
C GLU A 38 -14.79 -18.70 -11.64
N SER A 39 -15.46 -19.70 -11.12
CA SER A 39 -16.72 -19.67 -10.41
C SER A 39 -16.78 -18.56 -9.33
N VAL A 40 -15.74 -18.44 -8.50
CA VAL A 40 -15.62 -17.40 -7.46
C VAL A 40 -15.43 -16.01 -8.09
N LEU A 41 -14.65 -15.92 -9.16
CA LEU A 41 -14.43 -14.66 -9.88
C LEU A 41 -15.73 -14.16 -10.51
N GLU A 42 -16.52 -15.05 -11.10
CA GLU A 42 -17.83 -14.73 -11.68
C GLU A 42 -18.82 -14.25 -10.60
N LEU A 43 -18.84 -14.89 -9.41
CA LEU A 43 -19.66 -14.41 -8.29
C LEU A 43 -19.29 -13.00 -7.86
N LEU A 44 -17.99 -12.70 -7.77
CA LEU A 44 -17.51 -11.39 -7.36
C LEU A 44 -17.87 -10.31 -8.38
N GLU A 45 -17.70 -10.59 -9.68
CA GLU A 45 -18.12 -9.68 -10.76
C GLU A 45 -19.64 -9.43 -10.73
N THR A 46 -20.44 -10.50 -10.61
CA THR A 46 -21.90 -10.40 -10.55
C THR A 46 -22.37 -9.64 -9.31
N THR A 47 -21.81 -9.92 -8.13
CA THR A 47 -22.17 -9.19 -6.90
C THR A 47 -21.72 -7.73 -6.94
N TYR A 48 -20.59 -7.42 -7.57
CA TYR A 48 -20.14 -6.05 -7.75
C TYR A 48 -20.98 -5.28 -8.78
N ALA A 49 -21.46 -5.94 -9.83
CA ALA A 49 -22.42 -5.37 -10.78
C ALA A 49 -23.78 -5.08 -10.13
N LEU A 50 -24.27 -5.98 -9.28
CA LEU A 50 -25.53 -5.80 -8.54
C LEU A 50 -25.41 -4.76 -7.41
N LEU A 51 -24.26 -4.69 -6.73
CA LEU A 51 -24.01 -3.85 -5.57
C LEU A 51 -22.65 -3.11 -5.70
N PRO A 52 -22.52 -2.14 -6.63
CA PRO A 52 -21.25 -1.48 -6.92
C PRO A 52 -20.68 -0.63 -5.76
N ARG A 53 -21.49 -0.38 -4.73
CA ARG A 53 -21.09 0.33 -3.51
C ARG A 53 -20.75 -0.59 -2.34
N LEU A 54 -20.87 -1.91 -2.51
CA LEU A 54 -20.63 -2.89 -1.46
C LEU A 54 -19.20 -2.81 -0.92
N VAL A 55 -18.24 -2.65 -1.83
CA VAL A 55 -16.84 -2.38 -1.54
C VAL A 55 -16.33 -1.30 -2.49
N THR A 56 -15.31 -0.56 -2.08
CA THR A 56 -14.65 0.40 -2.98
C THR A 56 -14.06 -0.33 -4.21
N PRO A 57 -14.01 0.29 -5.40
CA PRO A 57 -13.43 -0.31 -6.60
C PRO A 57 -12.01 -0.88 -6.38
N ILE A 58 -11.18 -0.17 -5.62
CA ILE A 58 -9.81 -0.59 -5.30
C ILE A 58 -9.78 -1.89 -4.48
N LYS A 59 -10.68 -2.04 -3.50
CA LYS A 59 -10.79 -3.27 -2.70
C LYS A 59 -11.26 -4.45 -3.55
N HIS A 60 -12.27 -4.24 -4.40
CA HIS A 60 -12.76 -5.26 -5.33
C HIS A 60 -11.64 -5.73 -6.28
N MET A 61 -10.93 -4.79 -6.92
CA MET A 61 -9.78 -5.09 -7.78
C MET A 61 -8.68 -5.89 -7.07
N LYS A 62 -8.35 -5.55 -5.82
CA LYS A 62 -7.34 -6.27 -5.03
C LYS A 62 -7.74 -7.71 -4.72
N ILE A 63 -9.03 -7.97 -4.47
CA ILE A 63 -9.55 -9.32 -4.24
C ILE A 63 -9.51 -10.13 -5.54
N MET A 64 -9.99 -9.55 -6.65
CA MET A 64 -9.97 -10.18 -7.98
C MET A 64 -8.56 -10.51 -8.45
N PHE A 65 -7.62 -9.56 -8.29
CA PHE A 65 -6.22 -9.78 -8.61
C PHE A 65 -5.61 -10.88 -7.75
N GLY A 66 -5.84 -10.84 -6.42
CA GLY A 66 -5.30 -11.84 -5.50
C GLY A 66 -5.80 -13.25 -5.79
N LEU A 67 -7.08 -13.42 -6.12
CA LEU A 67 -7.65 -14.71 -6.52
C LEU A 67 -7.01 -15.24 -7.81
N LYS A 68 -6.87 -14.40 -8.84
CA LYS A 68 -6.19 -14.76 -10.10
C LYS A 68 -4.75 -15.20 -9.85
N THR A 69 -4.01 -14.49 -8.99
CA THR A 69 -2.64 -14.85 -8.61
C THR A 69 -2.61 -16.17 -7.84
N MET A 70 -3.51 -16.38 -6.87
CA MET A 70 -3.55 -17.60 -6.08
C MET A 70 -3.88 -18.83 -6.94
N ILE A 71 -4.77 -18.70 -7.93
CA ILE A 71 -5.07 -19.78 -8.89
C ILE A 71 -3.79 -20.22 -9.62
N ILE A 72 -3.03 -19.26 -10.16
CA ILE A 72 -1.78 -19.55 -10.88
C ILE A 72 -0.77 -20.23 -9.96
N MET A 73 -0.60 -19.72 -8.73
CA MET A 73 0.31 -20.32 -7.76
C MET A 73 -0.09 -21.76 -7.40
N CYS A 74 -1.38 -22.03 -7.16
CA CYS A 74 -1.86 -23.38 -6.91
C CYS A 74 -1.73 -24.31 -8.12
N MET A 75 -1.88 -23.80 -9.35
CA MET A 75 -1.68 -24.58 -10.58
C MET A 75 -0.20 -24.96 -10.79
N LEU A 76 0.71 -24.03 -10.50
CA LEU A 76 2.17 -24.26 -10.53
C LEU A 76 2.56 -25.31 -9.49
N GLN A 77 2.09 -25.19 -8.25
CA GLN A 77 2.38 -26.16 -7.18
C GLN A 77 1.82 -27.56 -7.44
N LYS A 78 0.63 -27.67 -8.05
CA LYS A 78 -0.02 -28.97 -8.35
C LYS A 78 0.45 -29.59 -9.68
N ASN A 79 1.44 -28.99 -10.36
CA ASN A 79 1.98 -29.41 -11.66
C ASN A 79 0.89 -29.74 -12.70
N GLN A 80 -0.15 -28.90 -12.81
CA GLN A 80 -1.34 -29.16 -13.65
C GLN A 80 -1.11 -29.01 -15.17
N GLY A 81 0.13 -29.18 -15.63
CA GLY A 81 0.57 -29.05 -17.02
C GLY A 81 0.93 -27.63 -17.40
N GLU A 82 2.12 -27.46 -17.96
CA GLU A 82 2.74 -26.18 -18.33
C GLU A 82 1.86 -25.36 -19.29
N VAL A 83 1.28 -26.01 -20.30
CA VAL A 83 0.40 -25.38 -21.28
C VAL A 83 -0.87 -24.80 -20.65
N ARG A 84 -1.52 -25.55 -19.74
CA ARG A 84 -2.77 -25.12 -19.09
C ARG A 84 -2.53 -23.92 -18.17
N THR A 85 -1.43 -23.94 -17.43
CA THR A 85 -1.01 -22.84 -16.56
C THR A 85 -0.66 -21.60 -17.39
N MET A 86 0.08 -21.76 -18.49
CA MET A 86 0.37 -20.69 -19.44
C MET A 86 -0.89 -20.05 -20.02
N THR A 87 -1.86 -20.85 -20.48
CA THR A 87 -3.13 -20.34 -21.00
C THR A 87 -3.86 -19.48 -19.96
N LYS A 88 -3.86 -19.90 -18.68
CA LYS A 88 -4.47 -19.11 -17.59
C LYS A 88 -3.69 -17.84 -17.26
N ILE A 89 -2.35 -17.87 -17.30
CA ILE A 89 -1.53 -16.66 -17.12
C ILE A 89 -1.83 -15.64 -18.23
N ILE A 90 -1.90 -16.09 -19.48
CA ILE A 90 -2.25 -15.21 -20.62
C ILE A 90 -3.67 -14.66 -20.46
N HIS A 91 -4.62 -15.48 -20.02
CA HIS A 91 -6.01 -15.06 -19.83
C HIS A 91 -6.17 -14.05 -18.68
N PHE A 92 -5.54 -14.29 -17.53
CA PHE A 92 -5.64 -13.41 -16.36
C PHE A 92 -4.73 -12.19 -16.43
N PHE A 93 -3.55 -12.35 -17.03
CA PHE A 93 -2.47 -11.36 -17.06
C PHE A 93 -1.76 -11.33 -18.43
N PRO A 94 -2.45 -10.90 -19.51
CA PRO A 94 -1.95 -10.99 -20.89
C PRO A 94 -0.60 -10.31 -21.13
N ASN A 95 -0.22 -9.33 -20.29
CA ASN A 95 1.02 -8.56 -20.42
C ASN A 95 2.13 -8.97 -19.42
N ARG A 96 2.00 -10.09 -18.69
CA ARG A 96 2.97 -10.49 -17.63
C ARG A 96 3.52 -11.91 -17.76
N LEU A 97 3.41 -12.54 -18.93
CA LEU A 97 3.84 -13.93 -19.14
C LEU A 97 5.32 -14.18 -18.81
N SER A 98 6.21 -13.24 -19.16
CA SER A 98 7.67 -13.35 -18.90
C SER A 98 8.02 -13.34 -17.41
N MET A 99 7.25 -12.64 -16.57
CA MET A 99 7.50 -12.53 -15.13
C MET A 99 7.21 -13.83 -14.37
N TYR A 100 6.36 -14.70 -14.91
CA TYR A 100 5.99 -15.96 -14.26
C TYR A 100 6.98 -17.10 -14.55
N HIS A 101 7.75 -17.02 -15.65
CA HIS A 101 8.79 -18.01 -15.97
C HIS A 101 9.99 -17.96 -15.00
N GLU A 102 10.26 -16.80 -14.40
CA GLU A 102 11.34 -16.61 -13.42
C GLU A 102 10.94 -17.02 -11.99
N CYS A 103 9.68 -17.45 -11.78
CA CYS A 103 9.04 -17.57 -10.47
C CYS A 103 8.94 -19.01 -9.91
N GLU A 104 9.81 -19.94 -10.31
CA GLU A 104 9.80 -21.30 -9.74
C GLU A 104 10.23 -21.36 -8.25
N GLN A 105 10.92 -20.33 -7.75
CA GLN A 105 11.52 -20.35 -6.39
C GLN A 105 10.73 -19.60 -5.30
N LEU A 106 9.60 -18.97 -5.60
CA LEU A 106 8.81 -18.20 -4.62
C LEU A 106 7.66 -19.00 -3.96
N GLY A 107 7.51 -20.28 -4.37
CA GLY A 107 6.30 -21.07 -4.12
C GLY A 107 6.08 -21.61 -2.71
N GLU A 108 7.08 -21.70 -1.84
CA GLU A 108 6.90 -22.43 -0.57
C GLU A 108 6.76 -21.55 0.68
N GLN A 109 7.35 -20.35 0.71
CA GLN A 109 7.35 -19.52 1.93
C GLN A 109 6.46 -18.27 1.84
N TYR A 110 6.22 -17.74 0.63
CA TYR A 110 5.40 -16.53 0.42
C TYR A 110 3.94 -16.83 0.03
N GLY A 111 3.67 -18.02 -0.51
CA GLY A 111 2.34 -18.38 -1.01
C GLY A 111 1.28 -18.51 0.08
N GLU A 112 1.63 -19.07 1.23
CA GLU A 112 0.66 -19.39 2.29
C GLU A 112 0.22 -18.14 3.07
N GLU A 113 1.16 -17.25 3.43
CA GLU A 113 0.84 -15.95 4.05
C GLU A 113 0.05 -15.03 3.11
N TYR A 114 0.33 -15.08 1.80
CA TYR A 114 -0.42 -14.35 0.80
C TYR A 114 -1.85 -14.90 0.64
N ALA A 115 -1.99 -16.23 0.62
CA ALA A 115 -3.28 -16.89 0.55
C ALA A 115 -4.14 -16.61 1.78
N GLN A 116 -3.56 -16.61 2.98
CA GLN A 116 -4.25 -16.27 4.23
C GLN A 116 -4.80 -14.83 4.21
N LYS A 117 -4.00 -13.85 3.76
CA LYS A 117 -4.47 -12.47 3.61
C LYS A 117 -5.56 -12.32 2.55
N LEU A 118 -5.57 -13.17 1.53
CA LEU A 118 -6.61 -13.18 0.51
C LEU A 118 -7.91 -13.78 1.04
N GLU A 119 -7.82 -14.87 1.80
CA GLU A 119 -8.97 -15.44 2.52
C GLU A 119 -9.60 -14.40 3.44
N GLU A 120 -8.82 -13.69 4.26
CA GLU A 120 -9.32 -12.62 5.12
C GLU A 120 -10.09 -11.55 4.33
N ARG A 121 -9.56 -11.12 3.18
CA ARG A 121 -10.21 -10.11 2.34
C ARG A 121 -11.48 -10.61 1.67
N LEU A 122 -11.49 -11.87 1.21
CA LEU A 122 -12.69 -12.48 0.65
C LEU A 122 -13.75 -12.65 1.74
N PHE A 123 -13.36 -13.07 2.94
CA PHE A 123 -14.23 -13.19 4.09
C PHE A 123 -14.91 -11.85 4.41
N ASP A 124 -14.13 -10.76 4.51
CA ASP A 124 -14.66 -9.42 4.74
C ASP A 124 -15.66 -8.98 3.65
N TYR A 125 -15.37 -9.31 2.39
CA TYR A 125 -16.27 -9.01 1.27
C TYR A 125 -17.61 -9.74 1.42
N LEU A 126 -17.59 -11.03 1.75
CA LEU A 126 -18.80 -11.84 1.93
C LEU A 126 -19.60 -11.39 3.17
N GLN A 127 -18.93 -10.91 4.22
CA GLN A 127 -19.60 -10.31 5.38
C GLN A 127 -20.33 -9.01 5.03
N LEU A 128 -19.72 -8.16 4.22
CA LEU A 128 -20.37 -6.95 3.73
C LEU A 128 -21.57 -7.30 2.85
N LEU A 129 -21.45 -8.31 1.98
CA LEU A 129 -22.55 -8.81 1.15
C LEU A 129 -23.73 -9.24 2.01
N GLU A 130 -23.48 -10.02 3.07
CA GLU A 130 -24.54 -10.43 4.00
C GLU A 130 -25.24 -9.25 4.66
N GLY A 131 -24.49 -8.23 5.07
CA GLY A 131 -25.02 -7.06 5.75
C GLY A 131 -25.99 -6.20 4.93
N VAL A 132 -26.01 -6.36 3.60
CA VAL A 132 -26.89 -5.62 2.69
C VAL A 132 -28.06 -6.44 2.14
N LEU A 133 -28.10 -7.75 2.41
CA LEU A 133 -29.17 -8.63 1.93
C LEU A 133 -30.42 -8.58 2.84
N PRO A 134 -31.65 -8.61 2.27
CA PRO A 134 -32.90 -8.61 3.03
C PRO A 134 -33.04 -9.71 4.11
N SER A 135 -33.89 -9.45 5.10
CA SER A 135 -33.95 -10.11 6.42
C SER A 135 -34.57 -11.51 6.49
N THR A 136 -35.17 -12.05 5.43
CA THR A 136 -35.58 -13.47 5.44
C THR A 136 -34.34 -14.32 5.24
N THR A 137 -33.90 -15.02 6.29
CA THR A 137 -32.66 -15.78 6.23
C THR A 137 -32.90 -17.13 5.55
N CYS A 138 -31.90 -17.62 4.80
CA CYS A 138 -31.93 -18.97 4.23
C CYS A 138 -32.08 -20.04 5.33
N ILE A 139 -31.59 -19.72 6.53
CA ILE A 139 -31.65 -20.55 7.72
C ILE A 139 -33.08 -20.64 8.27
N ASP A 140 -33.90 -19.60 8.20
CA ASP A 140 -35.31 -19.67 8.58
C ASP A 140 -36.09 -20.69 7.72
N ARG A 141 -35.79 -20.81 6.43
CA ARG A 141 -36.43 -21.78 5.52
C ARG A 141 -35.89 -23.20 5.67
N VAL A 142 -34.61 -23.34 6.03
CA VAL A 142 -33.96 -24.65 6.23
C VAL A 142 -34.30 -25.24 7.61
N LEU A 143 -34.42 -24.40 8.64
CA LEU A 143 -34.81 -24.82 10.00
C LEU A 143 -36.32 -25.12 10.15
N THR A 144 -37.18 -24.53 9.31
CA THR A 144 -38.63 -24.83 9.32
C THR A 144 -39.02 -26.12 8.59
N GLN A 145 -38.06 -26.78 7.90
CA GLN A 145 -38.25 -28.06 7.18
C GLN A 145 -39.52 -28.10 6.29
N GLU A 146 -39.85 -27.00 5.59
CA GLU A 146 -41.10 -26.94 4.84
C GLU A 146 -41.12 -27.87 3.60
N HIS A 147 -39.96 -28.32 3.09
CA HIS A 147 -39.83 -29.22 1.93
C HIS A 147 -38.54 -30.08 1.97
N PRO A 148 -38.37 -31.11 1.11
CA PRO A 148 -37.11 -31.85 1.01
C PRO A 148 -35.96 -30.91 0.67
N LEU A 149 -34.90 -30.93 1.47
CA LEU A 149 -33.76 -30.03 1.33
C LEU A 149 -32.95 -30.37 0.06
N GLU A 150 -32.63 -29.36 -0.74
CA GLU A 150 -31.76 -29.50 -1.91
C GLU A 150 -30.29 -29.71 -1.48
N GLU A 151 -29.47 -30.30 -2.36
CA GLU A 151 -28.06 -30.65 -2.11
C GLU A 151 -27.22 -29.43 -1.63
N GLY A 152 -27.53 -28.23 -2.12
CA GLY A 152 -26.91 -26.97 -1.68
C GLY A 152 -27.26 -26.54 -0.26
N GLN A 153 -28.43 -26.93 0.26
CA GLN A 153 -28.91 -26.61 1.61
C GLN A 153 -28.36 -27.60 2.66
N GLN A 154 -28.06 -28.84 2.25
CA GLN A 154 -27.35 -29.84 3.08
C GLN A 154 -25.91 -29.42 3.38
N LEU A 155 -25.20 -28.86 2.41
CA LEU A 155 -23.85 -28.30 2.61
C LEU A 155 -23.83 -27.18 3.67
N LEU A 156 -24.88 -26.34 3.71
CA LEU A 156 -25.03 -25.30 4.73
C LEU A 156 -25.16 -25.90 6.14
N LEU A 157 -25.89 -27.01 6.28
CA LEU A 157 -26.06 -27.76 7.53
C LEU A 157 -24.80 -28.50 7.98
N GLU A 158 -24.03 -29.08 7.05
CA GLU A 158 -22.73 -29.72 7.36
C GLU A 158 -21.71 -28.70 7.89
N VAL A 159 -21.63 -27.52 7.26
CA VAL A 159 -20.77 -26.42 7.71
C VAL A 159 -21.17 -25.92 9.11
N LEU A 160 -22.47 -25.92 9.43
CA LEU A 160 -23.00 -25.58 10.76
C LEU A 160 -22.67 -26.65 11.83
N GLY A 161 -22.41 -27.90 11.43
CA GLY A 161 -22.19 -29.05 12.33
C GLY A 161 -20.72 -29.35 12.72
N CYS A 162 -19.73 -28.73 12.07
CA CYS A 162 -18.31 -29.03 12.32
C CYS A 162 -17.77 -28.44 13.65
N SER A 163 -17.30 -29.30 14.55
CA SER A 163 -16.80 -28.93 15.89
C SER A 163 -15.37 -28.36 15.91
N SER A 164 -15.12 -27.20 15.30
CA SER A 164 -13.90 -26.42 15.56
C SER A 164 -14.30 -25.11 16.23
N ARG A 165 -13.66 -24.75 17.35
CA ARG A 165 -14.10 -23.67 18.25
C ARG A 165 -14.06 -22.24 17.65
N CYS A 166 -13.74 -22.07 16.36
CA CYS A 166 -13.65 -20.78 15.69
C CYS A 166 -14.91 -20.42 14.87
N VAL A 167 -15.50 -21.38 14.15
CA VAL A 167 -16.58 -21.11 13.18
C VAL A 167 -17.99 -21.02 13.80
N PRO A 168 -18.39 -21.87 14.78
CA PRO A 168 -19.70 -21.79 15.42
C PRO A 168 -19.90 -20.55 16.31
N ALA A 169 -18.82 -19.90 16.75
CA ALA A 169 -18.88 -18.65 17.51
C ALA A 169 -19.13 -17.43 16.60
N VAL A 170 -18.59 -17.49 15.38
CA VAL A 170 -18.80 -16.49 14.33
C VAL A 170 -20.21 -16.65 13.76
N LEU A 171 -20.65 -17.88 13.47
CA LEU A 171 -22.03 -18.14 13.03
C LEU A 171 -23.07 -17.79 14.10
N ARG A 172 -22.82 -18.10 15.39
CA ARG A 172 -23.72 -17.67 16.49
C ARG A 172 -23.82 -16.15 16.66
N ARG A 173 -22.76 -15.40 16.32
CA ARG A 173 -22.78 -13.92 16.33
C ARG A 173 -23.47 -13.34 15.09
N LEU A 174 -23.39 -14.03 13.96
CA LEU A 174 -24.12 -13.67 12.74
C LEU A 174 -25.62 -14.00 12.81
N LEU A 175 -26.03 -14.88 13.74
CA LEU A 175 -27.39 -15.45 13.82
C LEU A 175 -28.29 -14.92 14.95
N HIS A 176 -27.94 -13.79 15.60
CA HIS A 176 -28.78 -13.08 16.58
C HIS A 176 -29.82 -13.93 17.36
N TYR A 177 -29.35 -14.80 18.27
CA TYR A 177 -30.14 -15.18 19.44
C TYR A 177 -29.49 -14.52 20.65
N ALA A 178 -30.13 -13.47 21.17
CA ALA A 178 -29.78 -12.92 22.48
C ALA A 178 -30.32 -13.87 23.55
N GLU A 179 -29.44 -14.58 24.25
CA GLU A 179 -29.82 -15.23 25.50
C GLU A 179 -30.07 -14.15 26.57
N THR A 180 -31.34 -13.83 26.83
CA THR A 180 -31.80 -13.37 28.16
C THR A 180 -33.15 -13.99 28.52
N ALA A 181 -33.08 -15.18 29.13
CA ALA A 181 -33.97 -15.76 30.17
C ALA A 181 -35.50 -15.95 29.87
N PRO A 182 -36.27 -16.72 30.68
CA PRO A 182 -36.98 -17.92 30.19
C PRO A 182 -38.52 -17.80 30.08
N CYS A 183 -39.07 -18.61 29.18
CA CYS A 183 -40.44 -19.16 29.13
C CYS A 183 -41.65 -18.20 29.31
N THR A 184 -42.50 -18.13 28.29
CA THR A 184 -43.77 -18.92 28.25
C THR A 184 -44.42 -18.87 26.87
N ARG A 185 -45.01 -20.00 26.47
CA ARG A 185 -45.76 -20.25 25.23
C ARG A 185 -47.13 -19.56 25.22
N SER A 186 -47.56 -19.12 24.03
CA SER A 186 -48.89 -19.31 23.38
C SER A 186 -49.14 -18.10 22.44
N GLY A 187 -49.63 -18.14 21.22
CA GLY A 187 -50.30 -19.13 20.37
C GLY A 187 -51.06 -18.33 19.28
N LEU A 188 -51.50 -19.03 18.22
CA LEU A 188 -52.57 -18.65 17.25
C LEU A 188 -52.23 -17.82 15.98
N ARG A 189 -52.10 -18.57 14.87
CA ARG A 189 -52.86 -18.60 13.59
C ARG A 189 -53.22 -17.31 12.78
N PRO A 190 -53.37 -17.45 11.45
CA PRO A 190 -53.34 -16.37 10.46
C PRO A 190 -54.73 -15.89 10.01
N HIS A 191 -54.81 -14.65 9.49
CA HIS A 191 -55.95 -14.21 8.69
C HIS A 191 -55.53 -13.34 7.50
N ALA A 192 -56.04 -13.74 6.34
CA ALA A 192 -56.02 -13.02 5.06
C ALA A 192 -57.20 -12.04 4.96
N LEU A 193 -57.02 -10.92 4.24
CA LEU A 193 -58.05 -10.09 3.59
C LEU A 193 -57.35 -9.36 2.40
N THR A 194 -57.63 -9.70 1.13
CA THR A 194 -58.53 -8.99 0.17
C THR A 194 -58.32 -7.47 0.13
N GLY A 195 -58.12 -6.73 -0.98
CA GLY A 195 -58.30 -6.92 -2.42
C GLY A 195 -58.65 -5.53 -3.06
N ARG A 196 -58.45 -5.38 -4.39
CA ARG A 196 -58.81 -4.24 -5.29
C ARG A 196 -57.87 -3.02 -5.26
N GLY A 197 -57.55 -2.34 -6.36
CA GLY A 197 -57.91 -2.40 -7.79
C GLY A 197 -57.03 -1.38 -8.55
N ALA A 198 -56.53 -1.75 -9.74
CA ALA A 198 -56.95 -1.22 -11.05
C ALA A 198 -56.39 0.18 -11.44
N GLN A 199 -55.45 0.21 -12.40
CA GLN A 199 -55.60 0.79 -13.76
C GLN A 199 -54.23 1.11 -14.42
N ARG A 200 -54.10 0.68 -15.68
CA ARG A 200 -53.07 0.96 -16.72
C ARG A 200 -53.65 2.03 -17.69
N PRO A 201 -53.06 2.33 -18.86
CA PRO A 201 -51.67 2.63 -19.29
C PRO A 201 -51.62 3.88 -20.22
N HIS A 202 -50.45 4.25 -20.80
CA HIS A 202 -50.25 4.81 -22.17
C HIS A 202 -48.72 4.98 -22.40
N THR A 203 -47.99 4.20 -23.22
CA THR A 203 -47.85 4.05 -24.69
C THR A 203 -47.10 5.16 -25.47
N LEU A 204 -46.01 4.71 -26.13
CA LEU A 204 -45.44 5.14 -27.46
C LEU A 204 -44.66 6.48 -27.46
N THR A 205 -43.51 6.70 -28.12
CA THR A 205 -42.90 6.18 -29.37
C THR A 205 -41.43 6.69 -29.51
N ASP A 206 -40.59 5.92 -30.22
CA ASP A 206 -39.26 6.23 -30.82
C ASP A 206 -39.45 6.82 -32.25
N PRO A 207 -38.47 7.06 -33.19
CA PRO A 207 -37.02 7.38 -33.17
C PRO A 207 -36.62 8.58 -34.09
N ALA A 208 -35.31 8.93 -34.16
CA ALA A 208 -34.48 8.95 -35.40
C ALA A 208 -33.32 10.00 -35.48
N HIS A 209 -32.12 9.48 -35.80
CA HIS A 209 -31.06 9.95 -36.72
C HIS A 209 -30.52 11.41 -36.72
N ARG A 210 -29.18 11.55 -36.60
CA ARG A 210 -28.29 11.93 -37.75
C ARG A 210 -26.78 11.75 -37.49
N GLN A 211 -26.10 11.26 -38.53
CA GLN A 211 -24.66 11.06 -38.72
C GLN A 211 -23.88 12.36 -39.03
N ARG A 212 -22.55 12.39 -38.81
CA ARG A 212 -21.48 12.38 -39.85
C ARG A 212 -20.12 12.94 -39.38
N ARG A 213 -19.02 12.24 -39.75
CA ARG A 213 -17.72 12.68 -40.36
C ARG A 213 -16.55 11.77 -39.88
N THR A 214 -16.06 10.80 -40.69
CA THR A 214 -14.89 10.83 -41.65
C THR A 214 -13.51 11.08 -40.96
N ALA A 215 -12.64 10.09 -40.66
CA ALA A 215 -11.66 9.30 -41.48
C ALA A 215 -10.32 10.05 -41.77
N PRO A 216 -9.11 9.45 -42.03
CA PRO A 216 -8.57 8.06 -41.94
C PRO A 216 -7.08 8.01 -41.36
N PRO A 217 -6.11 7.12 -41.77
CA PRO A 217 -5.46 6.14 -40.87
C PRO A 217 -3.91 6.25 -40.72
N ALA A 218 -3.37 5.42 -39.82
CA ALA A 218 -1.94 5.29 -39.51
C ALA A 218 -1.22 4.17 -40.32
N GLU A 219 0.03 4.44 -40.69
CA GLU A 219 0.99 3.51 -41.31
C GLU A 219 1.91 2.82 -40.29
N LYS A 220 2.44 1.66 -40.71
CA LYS A 220 3.29 0.70 -39.99
C LYS A 220 4.78 1.05 -40.07
N ALA A 221 5.54 0.71 -39.02
CA ALA A 221 6.89 0.09 -39.01
C ALA A 221 7.40 0.15 -37.55
N GLY A 222 8.15 -0.77 -36.93
CA GLY A 222 8.97 -1.88 -37.39
C GLY A 222 10.28 -1.86 -36.56
N GLY A 223 10.62 -2.96 -35.87
CA GLY A 223 11.93 -3.25 -35.25
C GLY A 223 12.19 -2.68 -33.84
N GLN A 224 13.05 -3.23 -32.97
CA GLN A 224 13.73 -4.52 -32.83
C GLN A 224 14.43 -4.50 -31.44
N ALA A 225 14.31 -5.59 -30.67
CA ALA A 225 15.19 -6.14 -29.61
C ALA A 225 15.81 -5.28 -28.45
N CYS A 226 15.38 -5.61 -27.20
CA CYS A 226 16.09 -5.98 -25.93
C CYS A 226 17.61 -5.74 -25.71
N PRO A 227 18.17 -5.94 -24.47
CA PRO A 227 17.60 -5.93 -23.10
C PRO A 227 18.44 -5.05 -22.12
N HIS A 228 17.96 -4.83 -20.88
CA HIS A 228 18.75 -4.94 -19.63
C HIS A 228 17.85 -4.60 -18.43
N THR A 229 17.52 -5.63 -17.67
CA THR A 229 16.75 -5.60 -16.41
C THR A 229 17.72 -5.80 -15.24
N VAL A 230 17.57 -4.99 -14.19
CA VAL A 230 18.05 -5.24 -12.81
C VAL A 230 16.90 -4.81 -11.87
N PRO A 231 16.60 -5.56 -10.79
CA PRO A 231 15.27 -5.53 -10.18
C PRO A 231 15.08 -4.39 -9.18
N ILE A 232 13.90 -3.76 -9.22
CA ILE A 232 13.42 -2.81 -8.21
C ILE A 232 12.59 -3.57 -7.17
N ALA A 233 13.12 -3.69 -5.96
CA ALA A 233 12.32 -3.92 -4.77
C ALA A 233 11.71 -2.57 -4.35
N SER A 234 10.39 -2.39 -4.52
CA SER A 234 9.68 -1.23 -4.00
C SER A 234 8.87 -1.66 -2.78
N PHE A 235 9.37 -1.32 -1.58
CA PHE A 235 8.61 -1.27 -0.34
C PHE A 235 8.04 0.14 -0.20
N ALA A 236 6.71 0.27 -0.25
CA ALA A 236 6.02 1.48 0.17
C ALA A 236 5.51 1.29 1.61
N PHE A 237 6.11 2.01 2.55
CA PHE A 237 5.53 2.27 3.88
C PHE A 237 4.53 3.42 3.75
N SER A 238 3.32 3.25 4.26
CA SER A 238 2.41 4.35 4.58
C SER A 238 2.25 4.43 6.09
N MET A 239 2.45 5.64 6.62
CA MET A 239 2.18 6.01 8.00
C MET A 239 0.68 5.87 8.32
N GLU A 240 0.38 5.39 9.53
CA GLU A 240 -0.72 5.93 10.33
C GLU A 240 -0.23 6.13 11.77
N SER A 241 -0.34 7.37 12.24
CA SER A 241 -0.20 7.73 13.64
C SER A 241 -1.56 7.61 14.33
N LYS A 242 -1.61 6.93 15.48
CA LYS A 242 -2.28 7.33 16.74
C LYS A 242 -2.38 6.14 17.70
N TYR A 243 -1.76 6.27 18.88
CA TYR A 243 -2.34 6.14 20.22
C TYR A 243 -1.20 5.94 21.24
N LEU A 244 -0.87 7.03 21.92
CA LEU A 244 -0.05 7.04 23.12
C LEU A 244 -0.93 6.53 24.28
N ILE A 245 -0.67 5.33 24.80
CA ILE A 245 -1.17 4.93 26.11
C ILE A 245 0.01 5.00 27.09
N GLN A 246 -0.06 5.98 27.98
CA GLN A 246 0.75 6.07 29.19
C GLN A 246 0.56 4.79 30.01
N SER A 247 1.66 4.17 30.44
CA SER A 247 1.64 3.37 31.67
C SER A 247 2.85 3.73 32.51
N ASN A 248 2.53 4.30 33.67
CA ASN A 248 3.42 4.62 34.77
C ASN A 248 4.01 3.33 35.34
N ASP A 249 5.33 3.23 35.34
CA ASP A 249 6.07 2.28 36.17
C ASP A 249 6.05 2.77 37.62
N LYS A 250 5.37 2.03 38.49
CA LYS A 250 5.66 2.01 39.94
C LYS A 250 5.88 0.56 40.33
N GLY A 251 7.13 0.25 40.68
CA GLY A 251 7.60 -1.08 40.95
C GLY A 251 6.96 -1.76 42.16
N VAL A 252 7.00 -3.08 42.16
CA VAL A 252 6.89 -3.89 43.38
C VAL A 252 7.84 -5.08 43.25
N GLN A 253 8.55 -5.32 44.35
CA GLN A 253 9.63 -6.26 44.56
C GLN A 253 9.22 -7.74 44.49
N ASP A 254 10.21 -8.50 44.07
CA ASP A 254 10.44 -9.94 44.22
C ASP A 254 10.04 -10.50 45.60
N LYS A 255 9.23 -11.57 45.63
CA LYS A 255 9.22 -12.58 46.70
C LYS A 255 8.85 -13.96 46.17
N ARG A 256 9.84 -14.85 46.22
CA ARG A 256 9.73 -16.31 46.13
C ARG A 256 8.73 -16.85 47.16
N MET A 257 7.99 -17.90 46.79
CA MET A 257 7.40 -18.88 47.70
C MET A 257 7.51 -20.28 47.07
N HIS A 258 8.07 -21.20 47.84
CA HIS A 258 8.19 -22.63 47.57
C HIS A 258 6.85 -23.36 47.70
N GLY A 259 6.74 -24.54 47.08
CA GLY A 259 5.85 -25.60 47.58
C GLY A 259 5.46 -26.68 46.58
N ASN A 260 6.11 -27.84 46.72
CA ASN A 260 5.63 -29.24 46.52
C ASN A 260 4.83 -29.57 45.25
N GLY A 261 5.27 -30.45 44.35
CA GLY A 261 5.81 -31.79 44.58
C GLY A 261 4.70 -32.82 44.42
N ILE A 262 4.81 -33.71 43.42
CA ILE A 262 4.42 -35.14 43.44
C ILE A 262 5.03 -35.79 42.19
N TYR A 263 5.87 -36.79 42.44
CA TYR A 263 6.44 -37.71 41.46
C TYR A 263 5.42 -38.80 41.14
N HIS A 264 5.20 -39.08 39.85
CA HIS A 264 4.76 -40.40 39.40
C HIS A 264 5.70 -40.90 38.30
N ALA A 265 6.41 -41.98 38.63
CA ALA A 265 7.29 -42.72 37.73
C ALA A 265 6.46 -43.61 36.79
N GLY A 266 6.76 -43.55 35.48
CA GLY A 266 6.10 -44.39 34.48
C GLY A 266 6.90 -44.49 33.18
N LYS A 267 7.70 -45.54 33.08
CA LYS A 267 8.19 -46.28 31.90
C LYS A 267 8.89 -45.53 30.75
N LYS A 268 10.10 -46.05 30.44
CA LYS A 268 10.96 -45.80 29.29
C LYS A 268 10.21 -45.90 27.96
N GLY A 269 10.24 -44.82 27.19
CA GLY A 269 10.05 -44.80 25.75
C GLY A 269 11.09 -43.86 25.15
N SER A 270 12.05 -44.43 24.42
CA SER A 270 13.04 -43.69 23.63
C SER A 270 12.31 -43.00 22.47
N VAL A 271 12.04 -41.70 22.62
CA VAL A 271 11.58 -40.84 21.54
C VAL A 271 12.66 -39.78 21.34
N ASN A 272 13.24 -39.75 20.15
CA ASN A 272 14.16 -38.69 19.72
C ASN A 272 13.54 -37.32 20.08
N PRO A 273 14.26 -36.41 20.76
CA PRO A 273 13.77 -35.06 20.92
C PRO A 273 13.90 -34.38 19.56
N ALA A 274 12.85 -34.47 18.74
CA ALA A 274 12.59 -33.45 17.75
C ALA A 274 12.64 -32.11 18.50
N GLU A 275 13.57 -31.24 18.11
CA GLU A 275 13.77 -29.93 18.71
C GLU A 275 12.41 -29.22 18.80
N MET A 276 11.83 -29.21 20.01
CA MET A 276 10.68 -28.36 20.30
C MET A 276 11.16 -26.93 20.10
N LYS A 277 10.82 -26.35 18.94
CA LYS A 277 10.94 -24.91 18.69
C LYS A 277 10.32 -24.21 19.88
N THR A 278 11.17 -23.66 20.74
CA THR A 278 10.77 -22.97 21.96
C THR A 278 9.84 -21.84 21.55
N ARG A 279 8.57 -21.92 21.99
CA ARG A 279 7.62 -20.81 21.84
C ARG A 279 8.26 -19.57 22.42
N LYS A 280 8.49 -18.54 21.59
CA LYS A 280 9.04 -17.26 22.04
C LYS A 280 8.20 -16.76 23.23
N PRO A 281 8.80 -16.54 24.42
CA PRO A 281 8.05 -16.44 25.67
C PRO A 281 7.28 -15.12 25.84
N ARG A 282 7.48 -14.14 24.95
CA ARG A 282 6.74 -12.87 24.94
C ARG A 282 6.98 -12.14 23.61
N TRP A 283 6.03 -11.29 23.20
CA TRP A 283 6.29 -10.30 22.14
C TRP A 283 7.40 -9.34 22.62
N ASN A 284 8.54 -9.38 21.94
CA ASN A 284 9.68 -8.48 22.17
C ASN A 284 10.15 -7.95 20.81
N ILE A 285 9.23 -7.32 20.08
CA ILE A 285 9.52 -6.69 18.79
C ILE A 285 10.07 -5.30 19.10
N ARG A 286 11.34 -5.08 18.80
CA ARG A 286 12.03 -3.79 18.98
C ARG A 286 12.04 -3.05 17.65
N ALA A 287 12.12 -1.72 17.70
CA ALA A 287 12.37 -0.91 16.51
C ALA A 287 13.63 -1.38 15.77
N SER A 288 13.72 -1.16 14.46
CA SER A 288 14.94 -1.44 13.70
C SER A 288 16.06 -0.48 14.09
N ASP A 289 17.31 -0.85 13.79
CA ASP A 289 18.46 0.04 13.99
C ASP A 289 18.34 1.34 13.20
N MET A 290 17.90 1.25 11.94
CA MET A 290 17.62 2.41 11.10
C MET A 290 16.60 3.34 11.77
N ALA A 291 15.46 2.80 12.22
CA ALA A 291 14.43 3.60 12.87
C ALA A 291 14.92 4.27 14.17
N ARG A 292 15.78 3.62 14.96
CA ARG A 292 16.40 4.22 16.15
C ARG A 292 17.41 5.32 15.83
N LYS A 293 18.08 5.22 14.69
CA LYS A 293 19.10 6.18 14.24
C LYS A 293 18.50 7.38 13.50
N THR A 294 17.29 7.26 12.96
CA THR A 294 16.56 8.35 12.31
C THR A 294 16.16 9.41 13.34
N LEU A 295 16.96 10.47 13.45
CA LEU A 295 16.69 11.61 14.31
C LEU A 295 16.76 12.90 13.48
N ASN A 296 15.67 13.66 13.46
CA ASN A 296 15.67 15.03 12.94
C ASN A 296 15.88 16.01 14.11
N PRO A 297 17.07 16.64 14.25
CA PRO A 297 17.37 17.49 15.40
C PRO A 297 16.46 18.73 15.49
N ILE A 298 16.04 19.29 14.36
CA ILE A 298 15.18 20.48 14.35
C ILE A 298 13.81 20.12 14.94
N ARG A 299 13.20 19.02 14.47
CA ARG A 299 11.93 18.52 15.02
C ARG A 299 12.06 18.13 16.49
N ALA A 300 13.15 17.48 16.88
CA ALA A 300 13.38 17.15 18.29
C ALA A 300 13.39 18.38 19.20
N ILE A 301 13.94 19.51 18.73
CA ILE A 301 13.94 20.77 19.47
C ILE A 301 12.57 21.46 19.37
N VAL A 302 11.99 21.63 18.16
CA VAL A 302 10.71 22.33 17.95
C VAL A 302 9.55 21.61 18.62
N ASP A 303 9.43 20.29 18.43
CA ASP A 303 8.34 19.49 19.01
C ASP A 303 8.56 19.27 20.52
N GLY A 304 9.81 19.35 21.00
CA GLY A 304 10.18 19.22 22.41
C GLY A 304 10.19 20.54 23.20
N MET A 305 10.13 21.68 22.51
CA MET A 305 10.14 23.01 23.13
C MET A 305 8.78 23.33 23.73
N ASN A 306 8.64 23.19 25.04
CA ASN A 306 7.56 23.81 25.82
C ASN A 306 7.83 25.30 25.99
N LEU A 307 7.72 26.07 24.90
CA LEU A 307 7.75 27.52 24.99
C LEU A 307 6.44 27.98 25.62
N SER A 308 6.53 28.61 26.79
CA SER A 308 5.43 29.41 27.32
C SER A 308 5.56 30.80 26.67
N PRO A 309 4.80 31.11 25.61
CA PRO A 309 4.85 32.44 25.03
C PRO A 309 4.51 33.49 26.09
N ASN A 310 5.06 34.69 25.92
CA ASN A 310 4.63 35.82 26.73
C ASN A 310 3.10 35.98 26.55
N PRO A 311 2.31 35.94 27.64
CA PRO A 311 0.84 35.93 27.54
C PRO A 311 0.29 37.25 26.99
N ASP A 312 1.04 38.34 27.09
CA ASP A 312 0.63 39.69 26.68
C ASP A 312 1.05 40.02 25.24
N LYS A 313 1.82 39.14 24.56
CA LYS A 313 2.30 39.37 23.20
C LYS A 313 1.85 38.26 22.26
N PRO A 314 1.34 38.60 21.06
CA PRO A 314 1.06 37.59 20.05
C PRO A 314 2.35 36.91 19.62
N MET A 315 2.29 35.59 19.46
CA MET A 315 3.41 34.81 18.95
C MET A 315 3.68 35.18 17.48
N ILE A 316 4.92 35.47 17.14
CA ILE A 316 5.39 35.63 15.77
C ILE A 316 6.36 34.50 15.49
N ALA A 317 5.91 33.49 14.75
CA ALA A 317 6.72 32.32 14.44
C ALA A 317 7.69 32.62 13.28
N LEU A 318 8.98 32.76 13.57
CA LEU A 318 10.03 32.96 12.55
C LEU A 318 10.87 31.69 12.28
N SER A 319 10.48 30.56 12.90
CA SER A 319 11.20 29.28 12.81
C SER A 319 10.59 28.28 11.83
N ILE A 320 9.46 28.63 11.21
CA ILE A 320 8.71 27.74 10.30
C ILE A 320 9.15 28.03 8.87
N GLY A 321 9.65 26.99 8.19
CA GLY A 321 10.09 27.10 6.79
C GLY A 321 9.00 26.87 5.73
N ASP A 322 7.75 26.66 6.15
CA ASP A 322 6.62 26.52 5.23
C ASP A 322 6.11 27.92 4.81
N PRO A 323 6.26 28.32 3.53
CA PRO A 323 5.89 29.64 3.06
C PRO A 323 4.37 29.88 3.04
N THR A 324 3.55 28.84 3.14
CA THR A 324 2.09 28.93 3.01
C THR A 324 1.38 29.27 4.31
N VAL A 325 2.04 29.09 5.47
CA VAL A 325 1.45 29.26 6.81
C VAL A 325 0.90 30.67 7.04
N PHE A 326 1.50 31.68 6.41
CA PHE A 326 1.11 33.08 6.55
C PHE A 326 0.11 33.54 5.47
N GLN A 327 -0.28 32.65 4.54
CA GLN A 327 -1.28 32.87 3.49
C GLN A 327 -1.01 34.03 2.51
N ASN A 328 0.12 34.72 2.65
CA ASN A 328 0.53 35.83 1.78
C ASN A 328 1.30 35.35 0.53
N LEU A 329 1.63 34.06 0.45
CA LEU A 329 2.28 33.42 -0.70
C LEU A 329 1.42 32.25 -1.21
N PRO A 330 0.23 32.51 -1.78
CA PRO A 330 -0.56 31.47 -2.42
C PRO A 330 0.12 30.96 -3.69
N THR A 331 -0.19 29.72 -4.07
CA THR A 331 0.21 29.19 -5.37
C THR A 331 -0.49 29.94 -6.50
N ASP A 332 0.11 29.95 -7.69
CA ASP A 332 -0.50 30.55 -8.89
C ASP A 332 -1.78 29.81 -9.33
N ASP A 333 -2.77 30.56 -9.82
CA ASP A 333 -4.07 30.02 -10.22
C ASP A 333 -3.97 29.01 -11.38
N ASN A 334 -2.96 29.14 -12.26
CA ASN A 334 -2.77 28.18 -13.35
C ASN A 334 -2.35 26.81 -12.81
N VAL A 335 -1.58 26.76 -11.71
CA VAL A 335 -1.23 25.49 -11.04
C VAL A 335 -2.48 24.85 -10.45
N LEU A 336 -3.33 25.66 -9.79
CA LEU A 336 -4.59 25.17 -9.23
C LEU A 336 -5.53 24.65 -10.33
N GLN A 337 -5.63 25.37 -11.45
CA GLN A 337 -6.49 24.97 -12.57
C GLN A 337 -5.96 23.69 -13.24
N ALA A 338 -4.66 23.55 -13.46
CA ALA A 338 -4.07 22.34 -14.01
C ALA A 338 -4.35 21.09 -13.15
N MET A 339 -4.34 21.23 -11.82
CA MET A 339 -4.71 20.15 -10.91
C MET A 339 -6.19 19.77 -11.03
N LYS A 340 -7.09 20.75 -11.15
CA LYS A 340 -8.53 20.50 -11.37
C LYS A 340 -8.75 19.77 -12.69
N ASP A 341 -8.16 20.26 -13.77
CA ASP A 341 -8.28 19.66 -15.10
C ASP A 341 -7.77 18.20 -15.10
N ALA A 342 -6.65 17.93 -14.42
CA ALA A 342 -6.14 16.57 -14.29
C ALA A 342 -7.11 15.63 -13.54
N ILE A 343 -7.74 16.11 -12.47
CA ILE A 343 -8.74 15.36 -11.69
C ILE A 343 -10.00 15.11 -12.52
N ASP A 344 -10.52 16.16 -13.16
CA ASP A 344 -11.75 16.14 -13.97
C ASP A 344 -11.58 15.27 -15.23
N SER A 345 -10.37 15.16 -15.76
CA SER A 345 -10.07 14.25 -16.88
C SER A 345 -10.23 12.78 -16.53
N HIS A 346 -10.07 12.41 -15.25
CA HIS A 346 -9.99 11.05 -14.74
C HIS A 346 -8.89 10.16 -15.36
N GLN A 347 -7.96 10.73 -16.14
CA GLN A 347 -6.93 9.97 -16.86
C GLN A 347 -5.74 9.57 -15.97
N TYR A 348 -5.53 10.27 -14.85
CA TYR A 348 -4.34 10.16 -14.00
C TYR A 348 -4.61 9.53 -12.63
N ASN A 349 -5.72 8.79 -12.48
CA ASN A 349 -6.12 8.17 -11.21
C ASN A 349 -5.47 6.80 -10.94
N GLY A 350 -4.86 6.20 -11.97
CA GLY A 350 -4.23 4.89 -11.89
C GLY A 350 -2.77 4.96 -11.43
N TYR A 351 -2.12 3.80 -11.33
CA TYR A 351 -0.67 3.75 -11.10
C TYR A 351 0.08 4.33 -12.31
N GLY A 352 0.92 5.33 -12.05
CA GLY A 352 1.93 5.79 -13.00
C GLY A 352 3.19 4.91 -12.99
N PRO A 353 4.10 5.12 -13.95
CA PRO A 353 5.45 4.56 -13.88
C PRO A 353 6.16 5.00 -12.59
N SER A 354 7.01 4.16 -12.02
CA SER A 354 7.71 4.44 -10.75
C SER A 354 8.61 5.68 -10.80
N VAL A 355 9.13 6.01 -11.99
CA VAL A 355 9.97 7.19 -12.24
C VAL A 355 9.17 8.44 -12.63
N GLY A 356 7.85 8.32 -12.78
CA GLY A 356 6.96 9.36 -13.29
C GLY A 356 6.56 9.18 -14.75
N TYR A 357 5.42 9.78 -15.13
CA TYR A 357 4.93 9.77 -16.51
C TYR A 357 5.94 10.45 -17.45
N LEU A 358 6.08 9.91 -18.67
CA LEU A 358 7.05 10.42 -19.65
C LEU A 358 6.83 11.90 -19.95
N HIS A 359 5.60 12.32 -20.27
CA HIS A 359 5.28 13.72 -20.59
C HIS A 359 5.59 14.67 -19.42
N SER A 360 5.39 14.23 -18.17
CA SER A 360 5.73 15.03 -16.99
C SER A 360 7.26 15.17 -16.84
N ARG A 361 8.00 14.08 -17.06
CA ARG A 361 9.48 14.11 -17.06
C ARG A 361 10.06 14.95 -18.18
N GLU A 362 9.51 14.84 -19.39
CA GLU A 362 9.88 15.68 -20.54
C GLU A 362 9.61 17.16 -20.28
N SER A 363 8.54 17.48 -19.56
CA SER A 363 8.22 18.88 -19.19
C SER A 363 9.28 19.45 -18.25
N VAL A 364 9.72 18.67 -17.25
CA VAL A 364 10.82 19.07 -16.35
C VAL A 364 12.13 19.18 -17.10
N ALA A 365 12.47 18.19 -17.93
CA ALA A 365 13.68 18.22 -18.76
C ALA A 365 13.70 19.47 -19.63
N LYS A 366 12.60 19.78 -20.32
CA LYS A 366 12.45 20.98 -21.14
C LYS A 366 12.65 22.28 -20.35
N PHE A 367 12.18 22.32 -19.10
CA PHE A 367 12.31 23.52 -18.26
C PHE A 367 13.76 23.81 -17.89
N TYR A 368 14.55 22.77 -17.56
CA TYR A 368 15.93 22.92 -17.10
C TYR A 368 17.00 22.72 -18.19
N ASN A 369 16.63 22.21 -19.37
CA ASN A 369 17.58 21.91 -20.45
C ASN A 369 18.21 23.18 -21.03
N CYS A 370 19.54 23.18 -21.12
CA CYS A 370 20.32 24.17 -21.87
C CYS A 370 21.42 23.50 -22.71
N PRO A 371 22.00 24.18 -23.72
CA PRO A 371 23.09 23.61 -24.52
C PRO A 371 24.29 23.14 -23.69
N GLU A 372 24.58 23.79 -22.57
CA GLU A 372 25.68 23.49 -21.67
C GLU A 372 25.38 22.32 -20.72
N ALA A 373 24.10 22.02 -20.48
CA ALA A 373 23.62 20.92 -19.65
C ALA A 373 22.36 20.30 -20.29
N PRO A 374 22.52 19.51 -21.37
CA PRO A 374 21.39 18.92 -22.06
C PRO A 374 20.68 17.88 -21.17
N LEU A 375 19.34 17.89 -21.19
CA LEU A 375 18.48 17.00 -20.42
C LEU A 375 17.35 16.44 -21.28
N GLU A 376 17.14 15.13 -21.17
CA GLU A 376 16.00 14.42 -21.75
C GLU A 376 15.09 13.85 -20.65
N GLY A 377 13.88 13.41 -21.02
CA GLY A 377 12.95 12.81 -20.06
C GLY A 377 13.50 11.54 -19.36
N LYS A 378 14.50 10.87 -19.93
CA LYS A 378 15.17 9.70 -19.32
C LYS A 378 16.11 10.09 -18.16
N ASP A 379 16.59 11.33 -18.14
CA ASP A 379 17.50 11.85 -17.12
C ASP A 379 16.75 12.40 -15.90
N VAL A 380 15.41 12.46 -15.97
CA VAL A 380 14.53 12.99 -14.92
C VAL A 380 13.83 11.84 -14.18
N ILE A 381 13.77 11.95 -12.85
CA ILE A 381 12.96 11.08 -11.99
C ILE A 381 12.05 11.97 -11.15
N LEU A 382 10.73 11.75 -11.22
CA LEU A 382 9.77 12.43 -10.35
C LEU A 382 9.69 11.71 -9.01
N THR A 383 9.70 12.48 -7.93
CA THR A 383 9.78 11.97 -6.55
C THR A 383 8.73 12.63 -5.66
N SER A 384 8.47 12.03 -4.49
CA SER A 384 7.60 12.55 -3.44
C SER A 384 8.31 13.69 -2.70
N GLY A 385 8.34 14.85 -3.38
CA GLY A 385 9.09 16.02 -2.94
C GLY A 385 10.61 15.83 -3.00
N CYS A 386 11.33 16.94 -2.87
CA CYS A 386 12.81 16.93 -2.90
C CYS A 386 13.41 16.05 -1.79
N SER A 387 12.70 15.85 -0.68
CA SER A 387 13.13 14.96 0.40
C SER A 387 13.37 13.51 -0.07
N GLN A 388 12.48 12.96 -0.91
CA GLN A 388 12.67 11.62 -1.46
C GLN A 388 13.78 11.59 -2.53
N ALA A 389 13.94 12.66 -3.31
CA ALA A 389 15.06 12.75 -4.26
C ALA A 389 16.41 12.65 -3.56
N ILE A 390 16.58 13.37 -2.44
CA ILE A 390 17.79 13.32 -1.60
C ILE A 390 17.98 11.90 -1.03
N GLU A 391 16.91 11.28 -0.51
CA GLU A 391 16.97 9.90 0.00
C GLU A 391 17.44 8.91 -1.06
N LEU A 392 16.83 8.94 -2.25
CA LEU A 392 17.20 8.08 -3.37
C LEU A 392 18.65 8.32 -3.80
N ALA A 393 19.06 9.58 -3.95
CA ALA A 393 20.42 9.93 -4.33
C ALA A 393 21.47 9.45 -3.32
N ILE A 394 21.23 9.64 -2.02
CA ILE A 394 22.14 9.14 -0.98
C ILE A 394 22.18 7.60 -0.98
N SER A 395 21.01 6.96 -1.04
CA SER A 395 20.91 5.49 -0.97
C SER A 395 21.52 4.78 -2.18
N VAL A 396 21.51 5.39 -3.37
CA VAL A 396 22.13 4.82 -4.58
C VAL A 396 23.64 5.05 -4.63
N LEU A 397 24.13 6.16 -4.07
CA LEU A 397 25.54 6.53 -4.10
C LEU A 397 26.36 5.93 -2.95
N CYS A 398 25.75 5.64 -1.80
CA CYS A 398 26.48 5.39 -0.56
C CYS A 398 26.06 4.09 0.14
N ASN A 399 27.04 3.27 0.51
CA ASN A 399 26.86 2.11 1.38
C ASN A 399 27.12 2.47 2.86
N PRO A 400 26.58 1.67 3.82
CA PRO A 400 26.94 1.80 5.22
C PRO A 400 28.46 1.73 5.44
N GLY A 401 28.99 2.66 6.25
CA GLY A 401 30.43 2.78 6.51
C GLY A 401 31.24 3.63 5.53
N GLN A 402 30.62 4.12 4.44
CA GLN A 402 31.14 5.23 3.64
C GLN A 402 30.78 6.58 4.28
N ASN A 403 31.29 7.68 3.72
CA ASN A 403 30.96 9.02 4.18
C ASN A 403 30.49 9.96 3.06
N ILE A 404 29.73 10.98 3.46
CA ILE A 404 29.32 12.11 2.60
C ILE A 404 29.77 13.44 3.21
N LEU A 405 30.03 14.41 2.35
CA LEU A 405 30.38 15.78 2.74
C LEU A 405 29.12 16.65 2.76
N VAL A 406 28.85 17.30 3.90
CA VAL A 406 27.63 18.08 4.14
C VAL A 406 27.98 19.47 4.66
N PRO A 407 27.31 20.55 4.20
CA PRO A 407 27.59 21.91 4.68
C PRO A 407 27.28 22.08 6.17
N CYS A 408 28.07 22.90 6.84
CA CYS A 408 27.85 23.35 8.21
C CYS A 408 27.97 24.88 8.29
N PRO A 409 26.88 25.60 8.63
CA PRO A 409 25.51 25.10 8.83
C PRO A 409 24.87 24.57 7.53
N GLY A 410 23.89 23.67 7.64
CA GLY A 410 23.21 23.08 6.48
C GLY A 410 21.87 22.44 6.85
N PHE A 411 21.02 22.21 5.85
CA PHE A 411 19.71 21.60 6.05
C PHE A 411 19.81 20.22 6.70
N SER A 412 19.02 19.99 7.75
CA SER A 412 19.20 18.83 8.65
C SER A 412 18.87 17.47 8.03
N LEU A 413 18.13 17.46 6.91
CA LEU A 413 17.66 16.22 6.30
C LEU A 413 18.83 15.36 5.78
N TYR A 414 19.87 15.96 5.20
CA TYR A 414 21.03 15.23 4.70
C TYR A 414 21.64 14.34 5.79
N LYS A 415 21.88 14.94 6.96
CA LYS A 415 22.42 14.23 8.13
C LYS A 415 21.45 13.18 8.66
N THR A 416 20.16 13.49 8.70
CA THR A 416 19.12 12.58 9.19
C THR A 416 19.07 11.29 8.35
N LEU A 417 19.12 11.44 7.02
CA LEU A 417 19.08 10.31 6.08
C LEU A 417 20.39 9.51 6.09
N ALA A 418 21.54 10.19 6.03
CA ALA A 418 22.83 9.50 6.02
C ALA A 418 23.04 8.65 7.29
N VAL A 419 22.78 9.23 8.47
CA VAL A 419 22.97 8.53 9.75
C VAL A 419 22.01 7.35 9.90
N SER A 420 20.76 7.46 9.42
CA SER A 420 19.80 6.34 9.49
C SER A 420 20.25 5.14 8.65
N LEU A 421 20.90 5.41 7.52
CA LEU A 421 21.47 4.41 6.61
C LEU A 421 22.87 3.91 7.04
N GLY A 422 23.41 4.41 8.15
CA GLY A 422 24.75 4.03 8.63
C GLY A 422 25.90 4.64 7.83
N ILE A 423 25.65 5.76 7.15
CA ILE A 423 26.62 6.57 6.43
C ILE A 423 27.18 7.63 7.38
N GLU A 424 28.49 7.81 7.36
CA GLU A 424 29.16 8.86 8.14
C GLU A 424 28.96 10.23 7.48
N VAL A 425 28.75 11.26 8.31
CA VAL A 425 28.57 12.64 7.85
C VAL A 425 29.80 13.45 8.24
N LYS A 426 30.55 13.92 7.25
CA LYS A 426 31.65 14.85 7.42
C LYS A 426 31.20 16.26 7.10
N LEU A 427 31.34 17.16 8.05
CA LEU A 427 30.83 18.52 7.97
C LEU A 427 31.92 19.46 7.44
N TYR A 428 31.72 20.06 6.27
CA TYR A 428 32.60 21.14 5.79
C TYR A 428 32.06 22.50 6.22
N ASN A 429 32.96 23.47 6.33
CA ASN A 429 32.62 24.77 6.92
C ASN A 429 32.17 25.74 5.82
N LEU A 430 31.20 26.56 6.16
CA LEU A 430 30.85 27.76 5.41
C LEU A 430 31.45 28.99 6.13
N GLN A 431 31.93 29.97 5.37
CA GLN A 431 32.63 31.16 5.89
C GLN A 431 31.67 32.35 6.04
N PRO A 432 31.19 32.69 7.25
CA PRO A 432 30.19 33.75 7.42
C PRO A 432 30.68 35.13 6.94
N ASP A 433 31.98 35.38 7.07
CA ASP A 433 32.67 36.60 6.64
C ASP A 433 32.83 36.70 5.11
N LYS A 434 32.57 35.61 4.38
CA LYS A 434 32.60 35.55 2.91
C LYS A 434 31.26 35.09 2.35
N SER A 435 30.18 35.69 2.85
CA SER A 435 28.83 35.42 2.36
C SER A 435 28.44 33.93 2.40
N TRP A 436 28.97 33.20 3.39
CA TRP A 436 28.79 31.76 3.57
C TRP A 436 29.36 30.89 2.43
N GLU A 437 30.35 31.36 1.69
CA GLU A 437 31.10 30.51 0.75
C GLU A 437 31.71 29.30 1.45
N ILE A 438 31.81 28.19 0.72
CA ILE A 438 32.47 26.97 1.16
C ILE A 438 33.96 27.24 1.44
N ASP A 439 34.44 26.85 2.63
CA ASP A 439 35.87 26.74 2.89
C ASP A 439 36.45 25.56 2.11
N LEU A 440 36.95 25.83 0.90
CA LEU A 440 37.45 24.79 0.00
C LEU A 440 38.67 24.05 0.57
N GLN A 441 39.51 24.73 1.37
CA GLN A 441 40.66 24.07 1.99
C GLN A 441 40.20 23.07 3.05
N HIS A 442 39.22 23.45 3.87
CA HIS A 442 38.61 22.53 4.83
C HIS A 442 37.87 21.39 4.13
N LEU A 443 37.08 21.70 3.09
CA LEU A 443 36.38 20.71 2.27
C LEU A 443 37.34 19.63 1.75
N GLU A 444 38.45 20.06 1.14
CA GLU A 444 39.46 19.14 0.61
C GLU A 444 40.12 18.28 1.68
N SER A 445 40.36 18.84 2.87
CA SER A 445 41.00 18.11 3.98
C SER A 445 40.14 16.97 4.55
N LEU A 446 38.82 16.99 4.30
CA LEU A 446 37.88 15.98 4.78
C LEU A 446 37.72 14.79 3.82
N ILE A 447 38.13 14.96 2.56
CA ILE A 447 38.00 13.94 1.52
C ILE A 447 38.96 12.79 1.81
N ASP A 448 38.43 11.58 1.72
CA ASP A 448 39.17 10.32 1.77
C ASP A 448 38.62 9.33 0.74
N GLU A 449 39.29 8.19 0.61
CA GLU A 449 38.88 7.05 -0.24
C GLU A 449 37.49 6.47 0.07
N LYS A 450 36.85 6.83 1.19
CA LYS A 450 35.48 6.42 1.54
C LYS A 450 34.42 7.48 1.21
N THR A 451 34.85 8.65 0.73
CA THR A 451 33.96 9.76 0.41
C THR A 451 33.18 9.44 -0.85
N ALA A 452 31.87 9.26 -0.72
CA ALA A 452 31.01 8.81 -1.82
C ALA A 452 30.32 9.96 -2.56
N CYS A 453 30.06 11.09 -1.88
CA CYS A 453 29.34 12.22 -2.48
C CYS A 453 29.62 13.53 -1.74
N LEU A 454 29.62 14.64 -2.49
CA LEU A 454 29.59 16.00 -1.98
C LEU A 454 28.19 16.60 -2.11
N ILE A 455 27.59 17.02 -1.01
CA ILE A 455 26.33 17.78 -1.03
C ILE A 455 26.62 19.27 -1.13
N VAL A 456 25.98 19.92 -2.09
CA VAL A 456 25.99 21.39 -2.26
C VAL A 456 24.56 21.87 -2.23
N ASN A 457 24.21 22.75 -1.29
CA ASN A 457 22.89 23.38 -1.25
C ASN A 457 23.01 24.87 -1.61
N ASN A 458 22.46 25.23 -2.77
CA ASN A 458 22.57 26.58 -3.33
C ASN A 458 21.34 26.91 -4.20
N PRO A 459 20.55 27.95 -3.88
CA PRO A 459 20.66 28.82 -2.70
C PRO A 459 20.47 28.09 -1.37
N SER A 460 21.13 28.59 -0.33
CA SER A 460 21.29 27.85 0.93
C SER A 460 20.13 28.03 1.92
N ASN A 461 19.66 26.93 2.49
CA ASN A 461 18.97 26.90 3.79
C ASN A 461 19.91 26.28 4.83
N PRO A 462 20.30 26.99 5.90
CA PRO A 462 19.65 28.19 6.46
C PRO A 462 20.29 29.54 6.11
N CYS A 463 21.38 29.57 5.33
CA CYS A 463 22.21 30.77 5.23
C CYS A 463 21.63 31.87 4.34
N GLY A 464 20.71 31.54 3.43
CA GLY A 464 20.22 32.46 2.40
C GLY A 464 21.28 32.87 1.39
N SER A 465 22.43 32.21 1.36
CA SER A 465 23.54 32.54 0.46
C SER A 465 23.29 32.03 -0.96
N VAL A 466 23.85 32.77 -1.92
CA VAL A 466 23.88 32.42 -3.34
C VAL A 466 25.33 32.45 -3.79
N TYR A 467 25.85 31.32 -4.24
CA TYR A 467 27.24 31.23 -4.68
C TYR A 467 27.47 31.93 -6.01
N SER A 468 28.61 32.63 -6.08
CA SER A 468 29.09 33.21 -7.34
C SER A 468 29.45 32.10 -8.34
N LYS A 469 29.43 32.43 -9.63
CA LYS A 469 29.84 31.52 -10.70
C LYS A 469 31.29 31.05 -10.50
N GLU A 470 32.16 31.97 -10.10
CA GLU A 470 33.57 31.72 -9.83
C GLU A 470 33.73 30.72 -8.67
N HIS A 471 32.93 30.88 -7.61
CA HIS A 471 32.96 29.93 -6.48
C HIS A 471 32.42 28.55 -6.87
N LEU A 472 31.32 28.48 -7.63
CA LEU A 472 30.80 27.21 -8.18
C LEU A 472 31.84 26.49 -9.06
N GLN A 473 32.57 27.22 -9.92
CA GLN A 473 33.66 26.66 -10.72
C GLN A 473 34.80 26.10 -9.87
N ARG A 474 35.13 26.75 -8.75
CA ARG A 474 36.14 26.25 -7.80
C ARG A 474 35.66 24.99 -7.08
N ILE A 475 34.38 24.91 -6.69
CA ILE A 475 33.78 23.69 -6.12
C ILE A 475 33.85 22.54 -7.13
N LEU A 476 33.46 22.78 -8.38
CA LEU A 476 33.54 21.80 -9.47
C LEU A 476 34.97 21.32 -9.70
N THR A 477 35.96 22.23 -9.64
CA THR A 477 37.37 21.89 -9.78
C THR A 477 37.84 20.92 -8.68
N VAL A 478 37.43 21.15 -7.43
CA VAL A 478 37.74 20.26 -6.30
C VAL A 478 37.11 18.88 -6.51
N ALA A 479 35.82 18.83 -6.79
CA ALA A 479 35.08 17.57 -6.97
C ALA A 479 35.62 16.75 -8.16
N SER A 480 35.93 17.43 -9.27
CA SER A 480 36.50 16.80 -10.48
C SER A 480 37.89 16.22 -10.21
N ARG A 481 38.78 16.96 -9.53
CA ARG A 481 40.12 16.45 -9.17
C ARG A 481 40.06 15.23 -8.26
N GLN A 482 39.06 15.16 -7.38
CA GLN A 482 38.88 14.08 -6.42
C GLN A 482 37.97 12.96 -6.93
N CYS A 483 37.42 13.09 -8.15
CA CYS A 483 36.51 12.12 -8.77
C CYS A 483 35.25 11.81 -7.93
N ILE A 484 34.69 12.81 -7.25
CA ILE A 484 33.51 12.65 -6.38
C ILE A 484 32.28 13.31 -7.05
N PRO A 485 31.13 12.61 -7.11
CA PRO A 485 29.90 13.20 -7.63
C PRO A 485 29.32 14.25 -6.68
N ILE A 486 28.66 15.25 -7.26
CA ILE A 486 27.95 16.31 -6.52
C ILE A 486 26.46 15.99 -6.50
N LEU A 487 25.87 16.01 -5.31
CA LEU A 487 24.43 16.12 -5.12
C LEU A 487 24.09 17.61 -4.89
N ALA A 488 23.56 18.26 -5.92
CA ALA A 488 23.16 19.66 -5.86
C ALA A 488 21.69 19.78 -5.42
N ASP A 489 21.45 20.40 -4.26
CA ASP A 489 20.12 20.77 -3.79
C ASP A 489 19.84 22.23 -4.17
N GLU A 490 19.07 22.38 -5.25
CA GLU A 490 18.76 23.64 -5.91
C GLU A 490 17.26 24.00 -5.79
N ILE A 491 16.58 23.53 -4.74
CA ILE A 491 15.13 23.77 -4.56
C ILE A 491 14.75 25.27 -4.52
N TYR A 492 15.71 26.14 -4.23
CA TYR A 492 15.56 27.60 -4.19
C TYR A 492 16.12 28.33 -5.41
N ALA A 493 16.50 27.64 -6.50
CA ALA A 493 17.24 28.21 -7.64
C ALA A 493 16.64 29.52 -8.19
N ASP A 494 15.33 29.55 -8.39
CA ASP A 494 14.61 30.70 -8.96
C ASP A 494 14.06 31.67 -7.88
N MET A 495 14.48 31.52 -6.63
CA MET A 495 14.07 32.35 -5.49
C MET A 495 15.16 33.36 -5.10
N VAL A 496 15.85 33.92 -6.09
CA VAL A 496 16.91 34.92 -5.91
C VAL A 496 16.41 36.28 -6.42
N SER A 497 16.58 37.33 -5.62
CA SER A 497 16.34 38.70 -6.08
C SER A 497 17.49 39.13 -6.99
N LEU A 498 17.16 39.55 -8.22
CA LEU A 498 18.10 40.18 -9.17
C LEU A 498 18.73 41.45 -8.61
#